data_AF-A0A8B8CEJ1-F1
#
_entry.id   AF-A0A8B8CEJ1-F1
#
_cell.length_a   1.000
_cell.length_b   1.000
_cell.length_c   1.000
_cell.angle_alpha   90.00
_cell.angle_beta   90.00
_cell.angle_gamma   90.00
#
_symmetry.space_group_name_H-M   'P 1'
#
loop_
_entity.id
_entity.type
_entity.pdbx_description
1 polymer ?
#
loop_
_entity_poly.entity_id
_entity_poly.type
_entity_poly.pdbx_seq_one_letter_code
_entity_poly.pdbx_strand_id
1 'polypeptide(L)'
;MLPNYLRKAATIVFIFQTVFLLLWYLKYNATLTVLMKRNISNNSGLCPLIPPDLVGTISVNINAIEWMDIEKKFQKVIKGSYQPENCKARHKVAILVPYRDRDTHLRIFINHMHSFLIRQQLEYGIYIVELDKDIPFNRGFLFNVGVMEALKDNNYGCFVFHDVDLLPLNDLNLYQCPDQPKHLSVAIDKYKFKLLYATNFGGVSSMSTEQFTTINGYSNLFFGWGGEDDDFYNRMDVLNSGTKRPNQAVDGLNSLQYNLTEKVYRKMYVHITVTLNKKDAVTQLLNRLKKGKSQISESQIFETFKKFLKN
;
A
#
# COMPACT_ATOMS: atom_id res chain seq x y z
N MET A 1 58.42 -51.71 28.56
CA MET A 1 58.07 -50.96 27.34
C MET A 1 56.81 -51.57 26.74
N LEU A 2 55.73 -50.80 26.54
CA LEU A 2 54.52 -51.33 25.89
C LEU A 2 54.83 -51.70 24.43
N PRO A 3 54.44 -52.89 23.95
CA PRO A 3 54.62 -53.29 22.56
C PRO A 3 54.07 -52.26 21.56
N ASN A 4 54.81 -52.00 20.48
CA ASN A 4 54.45 -51.00 19.46
C ASN A 4 53.05 -51.18 18.86
N TYR A 5 52.53 -52.42 18.80
CA TYR A 5 51.18 -52.69 18.30
C TYR A 5 50.08 -52.17 19.23
N LEU A 6 50.28 -52.24 20.56
CA LEU A 6 49.33 -51.72 21.55
C LEU A 6 49.29 -50.19 21.54
N ARG A 7 50.42 -49.52 21.30
CA ARG A 7 50.46 -48.05 21.13
C ARG A 7 49.71 -47.60 19.88
N LYS A 8 49.90 -48.29 18.75
CA LYS A 8 49.15 -47.99 17.51
C LYS A 8 47.65 -48.22 17.67
N ALA A 9 47.25 -49.31 18.35
CA ALA A 9 45.85 -49.58 18.64
C ALA A 9 45.22 -48.49 19.55
N ALA A 10 45.93 -48.06 20.60
CA ALA A 10 45.47 -46.98 21.47
C ALA A 10 45.32 -45.64 20.73
N THR A 11 46.26 -45.30 19.84
CA THR A 11 46.17 -44.09 19.00
C THR A 11 44.97 -44.15 18.06
N ILE A 12 44.70 -45.30 17.44
CA ILE A 12 43.54 -45.48 16.55
C ILE A 12 42.24 -45.31 17.34
N VAL A 13 42.11 -45.94 18.50
CA VAL A 13 40.91 -45.82 19.37
C VAL A 13 40.68 -44.37 19.80
N PHE A 14 41.75 -43.64 20.15
CA PHE A 14 41.66 -42.23 20.53
C PHE A 14 41.21 -41.33 19.35
N ILE A 15 41.73 -41.58 18.14
CA ILE A 15 41.29 -40.86 16.93
C ILE A 15 39.82 -41.16 16.62
N PHE A 16 39.38 -42.41 16.71
CA PHE A 16 37.97 -42.75 16.49
C PHE A 16 37.03 -42.10 17.51
N GLN A 17 37.40 -42.09 18.80
CA GLN A 17 36.60 -41.42 19.84
C GLN A 17 36.51 -39.91 19.62
N THR A 18 37.63 -39.26 19.29
CA THR A 18 37.67 -37.80 19.05
C THR A 18 36.87 -37.41 17.81
N VAL A 19 36.99 -38.15 16.71
CA VAL A 19 36.18 -37.91 15.50
C VAL A 19 34.69 -38.13 15.76
N PHE A 20 34.33 -39.19 16.51
CA PHE A 20 32.93 -39.45 16.86
C PHE A 20 32.34 -38.35 17.74
N LEU A 21 33.08 -37.88 18.74
CA LEU A 21 32.67 -36.75 19.59
C LEU A 21 32.51 -35.46 18.78
N LEU A 22 33.42 -35.19 17.84
CA LEU A 22 33.32 -34.02 16.96
C LEU A 22 32.08 -34.09 16.05
N LEU A 23 31.84 -35.24 15.42
CA LEU A 23 30.66 -35.46 14.58
C LEU A 23 29.36 -35.40 15.38
N TRP A 24 29.35 -35.95 16.59
CA TRP A 24 28.22 -35.86 17.51
C TRP A 24 27.97 -34.41 17.94
N TYR A 25 29.01 -33.66 18.29
CA TYR A 25 28.92 -32.23 18.63
C TYR A 25 28.40 -31.37 17.47
N LEU A 26 28.92 -31.60 16.25
CA LEU A 26 28.45 -30.91 15.04
C LEU A 26 26.98 -31.24 14.74
N LYS A 27 26.59 -32.51 14.85
CA LYS A 27 25.20 -32.95 14.63
C LYS A 27 24.27 -32.40 15.72
N TYR A 28 24.69 -32.44 16.98
CA TYR A 28 23.94 -31.91 18.12
C TYR A 28 23.68 -30.41 17.96
N ASN A 29 24.71 -29.62 17.64
CA ASN A 29 24.57 -28.19 17.37
C ASN A 29 23.71 -27.88 16.15
N ALA A 30 23.79 -28.68 15.08
CA ALA A 30 22.89 -28.53 13.93
C ALA A 30 21.43 -28.76 14.33
N THR A 31 21.14 -29.81 15.13
CA THR A 31 19.78 -30.02 15.68
C THR A 31 19.36 -28.94 16.67
N LEU A 32 20.26 -28.43 17.50
CA LEU A 32 19.96 -27.33 18.44
C LEU A 32 19.62 -26.04 17.69
N THR A 33 20.35 -25.73 16.62
CA THR A 33 20.07 -24.59 15.74
C THR A 33 18.70 -24.74 15.05
N VAL A 34 18.35 -25.95 14.60
CA VAL A 34 17.04 -26.25 14.01
C VAL A 34 15.91 -26.18 15.03
N LEU A 35 16.13 -26.68 16.25
CA LEU A 35 15.17 -26.62 17.36
C LEU A 35 14.99 -25.19 17.88
N MET A 36 16.06 -24.38 17.96
CA MET A 36 15.98 -22.96 18.28
C MET A 36 15.25 -22.18 17.19
N LYS A 37 15.50 -22.46 15.89
CA LYS A 37 14.71 -21.87 14.79
C LYS A 37 13.22 -22.25 14.88
N ARG A 38 12.90 -23.50 15.25
CA ARG A 38 11.51 -23.96 15.47
C ARG A 38 10.86 -23.37 16.72
N ASN A 39 11.61 -23.09 17.78
CA ASN A 39 11.08 -22.44 18.98
C ASN A 39 10.86 -20.93 18.79
N ILE A 40 11.65 -20.27 17.93
CA ILE A 40 11.43 -18.87 17.54
C ILE A 40 10.19 -18.74 16.64
N SER A 41 9.91 -19.73 15.79
CA SER A 41 8.71 -19.69 14.92
C SER A 41 7.38 -19.91 15.66
N ASN A 42 7.41 -20.42 16.89
CA ASN A 42 6.18 -20.78 17.63
C ASN A 42 5.74 -19.75 18.68
N ASN A 43 6.41 -18.59 18.78
CA ASN A 43 5.93 -17.48 19.60
C ASN A 43 6.45 -16.12 19.10
N SER A 44 6.25 -15.82 17.81
CA SER A 44 6.61 -14.51 17.29
C SER A 44 5.63 -13.46 17.82
N GLY A 45 6.06 -12.73 18.84
CA GLY A 45 5.32 -11.59 19.39
C GLY A 45 5.01 -10.54 18.30
N LEU A 46 4.20 -9.54 18.67
CA LEU A 46 3.97 -8.39 17.79
C LEU A 46 5.30 -7.71 17.45
N CYS A 47 5.42 -7.22 16.21
CA CYS A 47 6.56 -6.36 15.83
C CYS A 47 6.69 -5.18 16.82
N PRO A 48 7.89 -4.63 17.05
CA PRO A 48 8.05 -3.48 17.93
C PRO A 48 7.20 -2.27 17.47
N LEU A 49 6.84 -1.39 18.41
CA LEU A 49 6.07 -0.18 18.09
C LEU A 49 6.82 0.76 17.15
N ILE A 50 8.15 0.80 17.29
CA ILE A 50 9.06 1.49 16.40
C ILE A 50 9.89 0.41 15.68
N PRO A 51 9.70 0.22 14.37
CA PRO A 51 10.49 -0.73 13.60
C PRO A 51 12.01 -0.43 13.74
N PRO A 52 12.86 -1.45 13.97
CA PRO A 52 14.26 -1.24 14.30
C PRO A 52 15.11 -0.88 13.08
N ASP A 53 14.62 -1.18 11.87
CA ASP A 53 15.35 -1.01 10.61
C ASP A 53 15.08 0.34 9.92
N LEU A 54 14.37 1.27 10.59
CA LEU A 54 14.17 2.62 10.06
C LEU A 54 15.49 3.39 10.03
N VAL A 55 15.72 4.15 8.96
CA VAL A 55 16.98 4.88 8.75
C VAL A 55 16.81 6.40 8.75
N GLY A 56 15.58 6.89 8.84
CA GLY A 56 15.30 8.31 8.71
C GLY A 56 15.26 8.73 7.25
N THR A 57 16.06 9.75 6.89
CA THR A 57 16.10 10.27 5.52
C THR A 57 16.63 9.21 4.55
N ILE A 58 15.90 9.01 3.46
CA ILE A 58 16.24 8.04 2.41
C ILE A 58 16.55 8.73 1.09
N SER A 59 17.56 8.19 0.39
CA SER A 59 17.86 8.61 -0.97
C SER A 59 16.79 8.11 -1.92
N VAL A 60 16.24 9.01 -2.74
CA VAL A 60 15.25 8.68 -3.77
C VAL A 60 15.96 8.48 -5.10
N ASN A 61 15.72 7.32 -5.71
CA ASN A 61 16.14 7.05 -7.08
C ASN A 61 14.95 7.23 -8.02
N ILE A 62 15.00 8.26 -8.86
CA ILE A 62 13.96 8.59 -9.84
C ILE A 62 14.19 7.93 -11.21
N ASN A 63 15.18 7.04 -11.34
CA ASN A 63 15.41 6.28 -12.56
C ASN A 63 14.56 5.01 -12.54
N ALA A 64 13.69 4.85 -13.54
CA ALA A 64 12.97 3.62 -13.73
C ALA A 64 13.95 2.49 -14.14
N ILE A 65 13.79 1.34 -13.49
CA ILE A 65 14.51 0.10 -13.81
C ILE A 65 13.53 -0.92 -14.37
N GLU A 66 14.03 -2.02 -14.95
CA GLU A 66 13.17 -3.04 -15.55
C GLU A 66 12.43 -3.85 -14.47
N TRP A 67 11.24 -4.34 -14.82
CA TRP A 67 10.40 -5.14 -13.91
C TRP A 67 11.16 -6.35 -13.37
N MET A 68 11.97 -7.00 -14.20
CA MET A 68 12.78 -8.16 -13.81
C MET A 68 13.76 -7.82 -12.68
N ASP A 69 14.37 -6.62 -12.69
CA ASP A 69 15.30 -6.19 -11.66
C ASP A 69 14.59 -5.88 -10.34
N ILE A 70 13.40 -5.25 -10.42
CA ILE A 70 12.53 -5.01 -9.26
C ILE A 70 12.14 -6.35 -8.62
N GLU A 71 11.67 -7.30 -9.42
CA GLU A 71 11.24 -8.62 -8.94
C GLU A 71 12.38 -9.47 -8.38
N LYS A 72 13.60 -9.29 -8.89
CA LYS A 72 14.82 -9.92 -8.36
C LYS A 72 15.26 -9.30 -7.04
N LYS A 73 15.05 -7.99 -6.86
CA LYS A 73 15.32 -7.26 -5.61
C LYS A 73 14.33 -7.65 -4.51
N PHE A 74 13.05 -7.81 -4.83
CA PHE A 74 11.98 -8.06 -3.85
C PHE A 74 11.42 -9.49 -3.93
N GLN A 75 12.28 -10.49 -3.77
CA GLN A 75 11.89 -11.90 -3.95
C GLN A 75 10.82 -12.39 -2.95
N LYS A 76 10.75 -11.76 -1.77
CA LYS A 76 9.79 -12.08 -0.70
C LYS A 76 8.42 -11.44 -0.91
N VAL A 77 8.29 -10.51 -1.86
CA VAL A 77 6.99 -9.93 -2.22
C VAL A 77 6.27 -10.90 -3.14
N ILE A 78 5.03 -11.22 -2.79
CA ILE A 78 4.18 -12.17 -3.52
C ILE A 78 2.82 -11.53 -3.73
N LYS A 79 2.34 -11.51 -4.97
CA LYS A 79 1.04 -10.91 -5.34
C LYS A 79 0.89 -9.47 -4.83
N GLY A 80 1.97 -8.70 -4.87
CA GLY A 80 2.01 -7.33 -4.37
C GLY A 80 1.97 -7.16 -2.86
N SER A 81 2.10 -8.26 -2.12
CA SER A 81 1.96 -8.28 -0.68
C SER A 81 3.23 -8.75 0.01
N TYR A 82 3.45 -8.27 1.23
CA TYR A 82 4.54 -8.67 2.10
C TYR A 82 4.07 -8.66 3.55
N GLN A 83 4.64 -9.54 4.36
CA GLN A 83 4.49 -9.55 5.82
C GLN A 83 5.86 -9.83 6.47
N PRO A 84 6.14 -9.30 7.67
CA PRO A 84 7.37 -9.59 8.39
C PRO A 84 7.50 -11.06 8.74
N GLU A 85 8.71 -11.62 8.64
CA GLU A 85 8.96 -13.05 8.89
C GLU A 85 9.19 -13.38 10.37
N ASN A 86 9.70 -12.41 11.14
CA ASN A 86 10.20 -12.64 12.50
C ASN A 86 9.24 -12.13 13.60
N CYS A 87 8.15 -11.46 13.22
CA CYS A 87 7.17 -10.89 14.14
C CYS A 87 5.80 -10.77 13.46
N LYS A 88 4.73 -10.71 14.25
CA LYS A 88 3.40 -10.43 13.71
C LYS A 88 3.23 -8.93 13.53
N ALA A 89 2.96 -8.48 12.29
CA ALA A 89 2.71 -7.07 12.01
C ALA A 89 1.55 -6.52 12.86
N ARG A 90 1.73 -5.29 13.36
CA ARG A 90 0.67 -4.58 14.11
C ARG A 90 -0.41 -4.03 13.20
N HIS A 91 -0.03 -3.68 11.97
CA HIS A 91 -0.90 -3.01 11.02
C HIS A 91 -0.95 -3.81 9.72
N LYS A 92 -2.18 -4.06 9.26
CA LYS A 92 -2.51 -4.57 7.93
C LYS A 92 -2.94 -3.40 7.04
N VAL A 93 -2.13 -3.06 6.05
CA VAL A 93 -2.26 -1.82 5.29
C VAL A 93 -2.46 -2.08 3.79
N ALA A 94 -3.52 -1.56 3.20
CA ALA A 94 -3.68 -1.54 1.75
C ALA A 94 -3.21 -0.18 1.20
N ILE A 95 -2.22 -0.22 0.31
CA ILE A 95 -1.75 0.97 -0.42
C ILE A 95 -2.53 1.03 -1.73
N LEU A 96 -3.36 2.05 -1.88
CA LEU A 96 -4.27 2.21 -3.01
C LEU A 96 -3.74 3.32 -3.92
N VAL A 97 -3.54 3.00 -5.20
CA VAL A 97 -2.91 3.88 -6.17
C VAL A 97 -3.79 4.01 -7.43
N PRO A 98 -4.53 5.12 -7.58
CA PRO A 98 -5.22 5.47 -8.80
C PRO A 98 -4.20 5.64 -9.94
N TYR A 99 -4.47 5.02 -11.07
CA TYR A 99 -3.47 4.89 -12.12
C TYR A 99 -4.07 4.98 -13.52
N ARG A 100 -3.31 5.55 -14.46
CA ARG A 100 -3.53 5.49 -15.91
C ARG A 100 -2.26 5.93 -16.63
N ASP A 101 -1.75 5.12 -17.55
CA ASP A 101 -0.68 5.48 -18.50
C ASP A 101 0.56 6.16 -17.88
N ARG A 102 1.08 5.64 -16.75
CA ARG A 102 2.26 6.17 -16.05
C ARG A 102 3.30 5.11 -15.67
N ASP A 103 3.64 4.21 -16.60
CA ASP A 103 4.51 3.05 -16.31
C ASP A 103 5.86 3.44 -15.69
N THR A 104 6.53 4.48 -16.21
CA THR A 104 7.79 4.98 -15.65
C THR A 104 7.64 5.37 -14.17
N HIS A 105 6.58 6.12 -13.83
CA HIS A 105 6.31 6.49 -12.43
C HIS A 105 5.99 5.25 -11.60
N LEU A 106 5.22 4.31 -12.14
CA LEU A 106 4.86 3.08 -11.44
C LEU A 106 6.09 2.23 -11.11
N ARG A 107 7.04 2.09 -12.03
CA ARG A 107 8.29 1.35 -11.78
C ARG A 107 9.15 2.01 -10.70
N ILE A 108 9.27 3.34 -10.73
CA ILE A 108 9.95 4.12 -9.68
C ILE A 108 9.24 3.92 -8.33
N PHE A 109 7.91 4.09 -8.32
CA PHE A 109 7.06 3.95 -7.16
C PHE A 109 7.19 2.57 -6.53
N ILE A 110 7.01 1.49 -7.28
CA ILE A 110 7.08 0.12 -6.75
C ILE A 110 8.47 -0.18 -6.19
N ASN A 111 9.54 0.22 -6.90
CA ASN A 111 10.90 0.01 -6.43
C ASN A 111 11.20 0.75 -5.11
N HIS A 112 10.66 1.95 -4.95
CA HIS A 112 10.84 2.76 -3.75
C HIS A 112 9.97 2.25 -2.59
N MET A 113 8.68 2.04 -2.86
CA MET A 113 7.67 1.74 -1.86
C MET A 113 7.85 0.36 -1.23
N HIS A 114 8.27 -0.67 -1.96
CA HIS A 114 8.55 -1.96 -1.33
C HIS A 114 9.70 -1.86 -0.31
N SER A 115 10.81 -1.21 -0.67
CA SER A 115 11.91 -0.97 0.26
C SER A 115 11.44 -0.19 1.49
N PHE A 116 10.64 0.86 1.28
CA PHE A 116 10.09 1.72 2.33
C PHE A 116 9.16 0.96 3.30
N LEU A 117 8.16 0.25 2.78
CA LEU A 117 7.14 -0.42 3.59
C LEU A 117 7.68 -1.65 4.33
N ILE A 118 8.65 -2.36 3.73
CA ILE A 118 9.31 -3.51 4.39
C ILE A 118 10.04 -3.08 5.65
N ARG A 119 10.77 -1.95 5.64
CA ARG A 119 11.47 -1.42 6.83
C ARG A 119 10.51 -1.00 7.94
N GLN A 120 9.27 -0.66 7.60
CA GLN A 120 8.23 -0.32 8.57
C GLN A 120 7.55 -1.54 9.21
N GLN A 121 7.96 -2.77 8.86
CA GLN A 121 7.42 -4.02 9.42
C GLN A 121 5.87 -4.12 9.34
N LEU A 122 5.30 -3.62 8.24
CA LEU A 122 3.87 -3.71 7.94
C LEU A 122 3.55 -5.06 7.27
N GLU A 123 2.35 -5.60 7.54
CA GLU A 123 1.70 -6.50 6.60
C GLU A 123 0.96 -5.60 5.60
N TYR A 124 1.34 -5.62 4.33
CA TYR A 124 0.76 -4.71 3.35
C TYR A 124 0.48 -5.39 2.01
N GLY A 125 -0.41 -4.77 1.24
CA GLY A 125 -0.65 -5.06 -0.17
C GLY A 125 -0.73 -3.77 -1.00
N ILE A 126 -0.13 -3.75 -2.19
CA ILE A 126 -0.19 -2.62 -3.13
C ILE A 126 -1.22 -2.91 -4.22
N TYR A 127 -2.18 -2.00 -4.38
CA TYR A 127 -3.26 -2.07 -5.36
C TYR A 127 -3.18 -0.91 -6.34
N ILE A 128 -2.93 -1.22 -7.60
CA ILE A 128 -2.96 -0.27 -8.71
C ILE A 128 -4.36 -0.34 -9.32
N VAL A 129 -5.11 0.74 -9.22
CA VAL A 129 -6.52 0.81 -9.64
C VAL A 129 -6.63 1.71 -10.86
N GLU A 130 -6.96 1.11 -12.00
CA GLU A 130 -6.99 1.74 -13.29
C GLU A 130 -8.41 1.89 -13.81
N LEU A 131 -8.76 3.12 -14.20
CA LEU A 131 -10.02 3.40 -14.88
C LEU A 131 -9.82 3.35 -16.38
N ASP A 132 -10.72 2.66 -17.07
CA ASP A 132 -10.81 2.57 -18.52
C ASP A 132 -10.55 3.91 -19.22
N LYS A 133 -9.78 3.86 -20.32
CA LYS A 133 -9.17 5.03 -20.98
C LYS A 133 -10.21 5.97 -21.56
N ASP A 134 -11.34 5.41 -21.97
CA ASP A 134 -12.44 6.17 -22.56
C ASP A 134 -13.15 7.05 -21.54
N ILE A 135 -13.00 6.81 -20.23
CA ILE A 135 -13.68 7.57 -19.18
C ILE A 135 -12.74 8.63 -18.63
N PRO A 136 -13.18 9.89 -18.41
CA PRO A 136 -12.37 10.88 -17.70
C PRO A 136 -11.87 10.33 -16.36
N PHE A 137 -10.59 10.58 -16.05
CA PHE A 137 -9.98 10.08 -14.82
C PHE A 137 -10.74 10.58 -13.58
N ASN A 138 -11.00 9.70 -12.61
CA ASN A 138 -11.71 10.04 -11.38
C ASN A 138 -11.00 9.41 -10.20
N ARG A 139 -10.16 10.22 -9.54
CA ARG A 139 -9.24 9.77 -8.49
C ARG A 139 -9.97 9.26 -7.25
N GLY A 140 -10.95 10.02 -6.75
CA GLY A 140 -11.74 9.66 -5.58
C GLY A 140 -12.53 8.36 -5.78
N PHE A 141 -13.18 8.21 -6.94
CA PHE A 141 -13.85 6.97 -7.32
C PHE A 141 -12.89 5.76 -7.32
N LEU A 142 -11.67 5.91 -7.86
CA LEU A 142 -10.71 4.81 -7.89
C LEU A 142 -10.22 4.40 -6.51
N PHE A 143 -10.12 5.33 -5.55
CA PHE A 143 -9.86 4.97 -4.16
C PHE A 143 -11.01 4.17 -3.55
N ASN A 144 -12.26 4.57 -3.78
CA ASN A 144 -13.42 3.81 -3.31
C ASN A 144 -13.42 2.38 -3.86
N VAL A 145 -13.19 2.22 -5.17
CA VAL A 145 -13.02 0.90 -5.82
C VAL A 145 -11.88 0.12 -5.17
N GLY A 146 -10.72 0.76 -4.97
CA GLY A 146 -9.55 0.14 -4.36
C GLY A 146 -9.83 -0.40 -2.97
N VAL A 147 -10.55 0.35 -2.12
CA VAL A 147 -10.97 -0.11 -0.79
C VAL A 147 -11.87 -1.34 -0.89
N MET A 148 -12.90 -1.29 -1.74
CA MET A 148 -13.86 -2.40 -1.89
C MET A 148 -13.20 -3.66 -2.43
N GLU A 149 -12.25 -3.54 -3.35
CA GLU A 149 -11.53 -4.68 -3.90
C GLU A 149 -10.42 -5.22 -2.98
N ALA A 150 -9.76 -4.36 -2.22
CA ALA A 150 -8.75 -4.78 -1.25
C ALA A 150 -9.38 -5.55 -0.08
N LEU A 151 -10.56 -5.12 0.41
CA LEU A 151 -11.29 -5.80 1.48
C LEU A 151 -11.79 -7.20 1.10
N LYS A 152 -11.96 -7.48 -0.19
CA LYS A 152 -12.27 -8.83 -0.68
C LYS A 152 -11.06 -9.78 -0.58
N ASP A 153 -9.85 -9.24 -0.61
CA ASP A 153 -8.61 -10.03 -0.61
C ASP A 153 -8.05 -10.26 0.79
N ASN A 154 -8.16 -9.27 1.69
CA ASN A 154 -7.69 -9.38 3.06
C ASN A 154 -8.46 -8.41 3.98
N ASN A 155 -8.47 -8.70 5.29
CA ASN A 155 -9.07 -7.85 6.30
C ASN A 155 -8.11 -6.71 6.68
N TYR A 156 -7.95 -5.75 5.78
CA TYR A 156 -7.15 -4.55 6.03
C TYR A 156 -7.82 -3.67 7.09
N GLY A 157 -7.02 -3.22 8.06
CA GLY A 157 -7.46 -2.26 9.10
C GLY A 157 -7.13 -0.81 8.74
N CYS A 158 -6.33 -0.60 7.70
CA CYS A 158 -5.79 0.70 7.32
C CYS A 158 -5.68 0.81 5.80
N PHE A 159 -6.07 1.96 5.26
CA PHE A 159 -5.90 2.32 3.87
C PHE A 159 -4.96 3.50 3.76
N VAL A 160 -4.03 3.43 2.81
CA VAL A 160 -3.19 4.56 2.40
C VAL A 160 -3.58 4.92 0.97
N PHE A 161 -4.14 6.11 0.79
CA PHE A 161 -4.52 6.68 -0.50
C PHE A 161 -3.31 7.41 -1.06
N HIS A 162 -2.78 6.97 -2.20
CA HIS A 162 -1.45 7.36 -2.64
C HIS A 162 -1.40 7.74 -4.12
N ASP A 163 -0.83 8.92 -4.41
CA ASP A 163 -0.48 9.29 -5.79
C ASP A 163 0.80 8.58 -6.23
N VAL A 164 0.79 8.01 -7.44
CA VAL A 164 1.91 7.20 -7.96
C VAL A 164 3.22 7.98 -8.11
N ASP A 165 3.16 9.32 -8.18
CA ASP A 165 4.30 10.22 -8.39
C ASP A 165 4.83 10.88 -7.12
N LEU A 166 4.31 10.52 -5.94
CA LEU A 166 4.85 10.95 -4.66
C LEU A 166 5.71 9.85 -4.05
N LEU A 167 6.90 10.22 -3.56
CA LEU A 167 7.84 9.29 -2.94
C LEU A 167 8.24 9.83 -1.56
N PRO A 168 8.01 9.10 -0.46
CA PRO A 168 8.41 9.56 0.86
C PRO A 168 9.93 9.66 0.95
N LEU A 169 10.44 10.76 1.51
CA LEU A 169 11.88 11.03 1.68
C LEU A 169 12.42 10.60 3.06
N ASN A 170 11.55 10.17 3.97
CA ASN A 170 11.93 9.78 5.32
C ASN A 170 11.03 8.63 5.82
N ASP A 171 11.63 7.51 6.22
CA ASP A 171 10.88 6.31 6.65
C ASP A 171 10.38 6.35 8.09
N LEU A 172 10.69 7.42 8.85
CA LEU A 172 9.99 7.79 10.08
C LEU A 172 8.57 8.32 9.81
N ASN A 173 8.24 8.64 8.54
CA ASN A 173 6.85 8.87 8.14
C ASN A 173 6.11 7.54 8.02
N LEU A 174 5.60 7.03 9.14
CA LEU A 174 4.95 5.72 9.19
C LEU A 174 3.63 5.70 8.40
N TYR A 175 3.52 4.74 7.46
CA TYR A 175 2.33 4.47 6.64
C TYR A 175 1.37 3.54 7.39
N GLN A 176 0.88 4.06 8.50
CA GLN A 176 -0.09 3.42 9.39
C GLN A 176 -1.22 4.39 9.69
N CYS A 177 -2.35 3.87 10.17
CA CYS A 177 -3.52 4.67 10.48
C CYS A 177 -3.62 4.91 11.99
N PRO A 178 -3.53 6.17 12.45
CA PRO A 178 -3.81 6.52 13.84
C PRO A 178 -5.31 6.76 14.07
N ASP A 179 -5.68 7.15 15.28
CA ASP A 179 -7.08 7.39 15.70
C ASP A 179 -7.77 8.52 14.93
N GLN A 180 -7.00 9.38 14.25
CA GLN A 180 -7.49 10.43 13.36
C GLN A 180 -6.96 10.21 11.93
N PRO A 181 -7.69 10.63 10.89
CA PRO A 181 -7.17 10.61 9.52
C PRO A 181 -5.84 11.38 9.44
N LYS A 182 -4.86 10.80 8.75
CA LYS A 182 -3.49 11.36 8.70
C LYS A 182 -3.13 11.76 7.28
N HIS A 183 -2.77 13.04 7.11
CA HIS A 183 -2.13 13.54 5.89
C HIS A 183 -0.63 13.20 5.93
N LEU A 184 -0.16 12.40 4.97
CA LEU A 184 1.21 11.88 4.92
C LEU A 184 2.14 12.74 4.06
N SER A 185 1.61 13.47 3.07
CA SER A 185 2.37 14.33 2.14
C SER A 185 2.31 15.83 2.49
N VAL A 186 2.53 16.18 3.76
CA VAL A 186 2.40 17.57 4.25
C VAL A 186 3.45 18.55 3.68
N ALA A 187 4.58 18.03 3.19
CA ALA A 187 5.69 18.81 2.68
C ALA A 187 6.29 18.12 1.44
N ILE A 188 5.90 18.57 0.25
CA ILE A 188 6.42 18.05 -1.03
C ILE A 188 7.32 19.08 -1.72
N ASP A 189 8.25 18.60 -2.54
CA ASP A 189 9.25 19.39 -3.25
C ASP A 189 8.62 20.42 -4.21
N LYS A 190 7.54 20.05 -4.91
CA LYS A 190 6.74 20.92 -5.79
C LYS A 190 6.29 22.20 -5.09
N TYR A 191 6.02 22.13 -3.79
CA TYR A 191 5.61 23.27 -2.96
C TYR A 191 6.74 23.74 -2.02
N LYS A 192 8.00 23.47 -2.38
CA LYS A 192 9.20 23.86 -1.63
C LYS A 192 9.14 23.39 -0.17
N PHE A 193 8.62 22.17 0.04
CA PHE A 193 8.42 21.56 1.36
C PHE A 193 7.54 22.39 2.31
N LYS A 194 6.57 23.12 1.74
CA LYS A 194 5.52 23.82 2.50
C LYS A 194 4.17 23.21 2.22
N LEU A 195 3.32 23.18 3.25
CA LEU A 195 1.93 22.79 3.10
C LEU A 195 1.23 23.80 2.19
N LEU A 196 0.47 23.31 1.20
CA LEU A 196 -0.17 24.15 0.19
C LEU A 196 -1.20 25.12 0.81
N TYR A 197 -2.06 24.61 1.68
CA TYR A 197 -2.99 25.35 2.54
C TYR A 197 -3.45 24.44 3.70
N ALA A 198 -4.03 25.03 4.76
CA ALA A 198 -4.28 24.34 6.03
C ALA A 198 -5.19 23.10 5.93
N THR A 199 -6.18 23.13 5.03
CA THR A 199 -7.13 22.04 4.82
C THR A 199 -6.72 21.06 3.72
N ASN A 200 -5.52 21.22 3.15
CA ASN A 200 -5.05 20.35 2.07
C ASN A 200 -4.90 18.91 2.58
N PHE A 201 -5.56 17.98 1.88
CA PHE A 201 -5.53 16.55 2.18
C PHE A 201 -5.27 15.68 0.92
N GLY A 202 -4.78 16.32 -0.16
CA GLY A 202 -4.35 15.66 -1.38
C GLY A 202 -3.00 14.95 -1.27
N GLY A 203 -2.54 14.34 -2.36
CA GLY A 203 -1.28 13.62 -2.40
C GLY A 203 -1.36 12.22 -1.76
N VAL A 204 -0.91 12.12 -0.51
CA VAL A 204 -0.88 10.88 0.26
C VAL A 204 -1.56 11.07 1.60
N SER A 205 -2.56 10.24 1.90
CA SER A 205 -3.23 10.23 3.20
C SER A 205 -3.53 8.81 3.66
N SER A 206 -3.87 8.65 4.93
CA SER A 206 -4.23 7.36 5.51
C SER A 206 -5.41 7.46 6.45
N MET A 207 -6.22 6.41 6.45
CA MET A 207 -7.47 6.34 7.20
C MET A 207 -7.79 4.88 7.56
N SER A 208 -8.25 4.65 8.79
CA SER A 208 -8.70 3.32 9.20
C SER A 208 -9.94 2.89 8.42
N THR A 209 -10.20 1.59 8.37
CA THR A 209 -11.42 1.05 7.74
C THR A 209 -12.68 1.63 8.35
N GLU A 210 -12.71 1.81 9.67
CA GLU A 210 -13.82 2.41 10.40
C GLU A 210 -14.01 3.89 10.04
N GLN A 211 -12.94 4.68 10.05
CA GLN A 211 -13.01 6.10 9.69
C GLN A 211 -13.52 6.26 8.24
N PHE A 212 -12.99 5.47 7.30
CA PHE A 212 -13.33 5.58 5.88
C PHE A 212 -14.79 5.19 5.60
N THR A 213 -15.26 4.11 6.22
CA THR A 213 -16.66 3.68 6.09
C THR A 213 -17.62 4.66 6.77
N THR A 214 -17.24 5.24 7.92
CA THR A 214 -18.03 6.24 8.65
C THR A 214 -18.32 7.48 7.80
N ILE A 215 -17.31 7.97 7.07
CA ILE A 215 -17.46 9.17 6.22
C ILE A 215 -18.07 8.87 4.85
N ASN A 216 -18.42 7.60 4.58
CA ASN A 216 -18.91 7.11 3.30
C ASN A 216 -17.91 7.27 2.14
N GLY A 217 -16.61 7.15 2.42
CA GLY A 217 -15.54 7.24 1.43
C GLY A 217 -15.43 8.59 0.68
N TYR A 218 -14.72 8.56 -0.45
CA TYR A 218 -14.58 9.72 -1.36
C TYR A 218 -15.87 9.98 -2.13
N SER A 219 -16.04 11.21 -2.64
CA SER A 219 -17.07 11.47 -3.64
C SER A 219 -16.78 10.74 -4.95
N ASN A 220 -17.81 10.21 -5.59
CA ASN A 220 -17.69 9.61 -6.93
C ASN A 220 -17.85 10.65 -8.07
N LEU A 221 -18.09 11.92 -7.74
CA LEU A 221 -18.54 12.93 -8.71
C LEU A 221 -17.39 13.77 -9.31
N PHE A 222 -16.14 13.49 -8.94
CA PHE A 222 -14.96 14.27 -9.34
C PHE A 222 -14.23 13.67 -10.54
N PHE A 223 -14.86 13.81 -11.71
CA PHE A 223 -14.23 13.53 -12.99
C PHE A 223 -13.31 14.69 -13.42
N GLY A 224 -12.07 14.37 -13.80
CA GLY A 224 -11.02 15.34 -14.07
C GLY A 224 -10.21 15.69 -12.82
N TRP A 225 -9.45 16.79 -12.90
CA TRP A 225 -8.58 17.24 -11.81
C TRP A 225 -9.27 18.29 -10.93
N GLY A 226 -9.20 18.09 -9.60
CA GLY A 226 -9.38 19.15 -8.61
C GLY A 226 -10.64 19.03 -7.74
N GLY A 227 -10.45 19.29 -6.44
CA GLY A 227 -11.49 19.50 -5.44
C GLY A 227 -12.01 18.21 -4.78
N GLU A 228 -11.57 17.02 -5.21
CA GLU A 228 -12.00 15.77 -4.61
C GLU A 228 -11.36 15.54 -3.24
N ASP A 229 -10.13 16.01 -3.06
CA ASP A 229 -9.39 16.01 -1.80
C ASP A 229 -9.94 17.04 -0.81
N ASP A 230 -10.35 18.21 -1.30
CA ASP A 230 -11.08 19.20 -0.50
C ASP A 230 -12.44 18.67 -0.05
N ASP A 231 -13.21 18.02 -0.93
CA ASP A 231 -14.46 17.35 -0.53
C ASP A 231 -14.19 16.23 0.47
N PHE A 232 -13.12 15.44 0.27
CA PHE A 232 -12.74 14.38 1.20
C PHE A 232 -12.36 14.90 2.59
N TYR A 233 -11.57 15.98 2.68
CA TYR A 233 -11.28 16.66 3.95
C TYR A 233 -12.57 17.10 4.65
N ASN A 234 -13.44 17.74 3.88
CA ASN A 234 -14.75 18.20 4.33
C ASN A 234 -15.62 17.05 4.89
N ARG A 235 -15.55 15.86 4.30
CA ARG A 235 -16.29 14.68 4.77
C ARG A 235 -15.88 14.21 6.16
N MET A 236 -14.65 14.50 6.60
CA MET A 236 -14.11 14.06 7.89
C MET A 236 -14.74 14.73 9.09
N ASP A 237 -15.45 15.84 8.88
CA ASP A 237 -16.24 16.53 9.91
C ASP A 237 -17.27 15.61 10.60
N VAL A 238 -17.73 14.56 9.90
CA VAL A 238 -18.60 13.51 10.47
C VAL A 238 -17.93 12.75 11.62
N LEU A 239 -16.61 12.58 11.58
CA LEU A 239 -15.87 11.86 12.62
C LEU A 239 -15.88 12.61 13.96
N ASN A 240 -16.01 13.95 13.91
CA ASN A 240 -16.09 14.79 15.10
C ASN A 240 -17.54 15.10 15.50
N SER A 241 -18.40 15.40 14.52
CA SER A 241 -19.78 15.88 14.76
C SER A 241 -20.83 14.77 14.82
N GLY A 242 -20.51 13.56 14.36
CA GLY A 242 -21.47 12.46 14.14
C GLY A 242 -22.53 12.74 13.06
N THR A 243 -22.55 13.94 12.46
CA THR A 243 -23.63 14.40 11.60
C THR A 243 -23.20 14.34 10.13
N LYS A 244 -23.83 13.46 9.36
CA LYS A 244 -23.56 13.33 7.91
C LYS A 244 -24.00 14.56 7.14
N ARG A 245 -23.17 15.04 6.22
CA ARG A 245 -23.52 16.11 5.29
C ARG A 245 -24.56 15.60 4.28
N PRO A 246 -25.50 16.46 3.79
CA PRO A 246 -26.52 16.03 2.83
C PRO A 246 -25.95 15.35 1.57
N ASN A 247 -24.78 15.79 1.10
CA ASN A 247 -24.10 15.15 -0.03
C ASN A 247 -23.58 13.75 0.29
N GLN A 248 -23.00 13.54 1.49
CA GLN A 248 -22.49 12.24 1.91
C GLN A 248 -23.61 11.19 2.05
N ALA A 249 -24.85 11.63 2.26
CA ALA A 249 -26.00 10.72 2.34
C ALA A 249 -26.34 10.07 0.98
N VAL A 250 -25.97 10.70 -0.14
CA VAL A 250 -26.38 10.27 -1.50
C VAL A 250 -25.21 10.01 -2.43
N ASP A 251 -23.99 10.24 -1.99
CA ASP A 251 -22.76 10.07 -2.76
C ASP A 251 -21.62 9.56 -1.87
N GLY A 252 -20.88 8.58 -2.37
CA GLY A 252 -19.79 7.91 -1.67
C GLY A 252 -19.81 6.40 -1.90
N LEU A 253 -19.41 5.61 -0.91
CA LEU A 253 -19.47 4.15 -0.99
C LEU A 253 -20.89 3.63 -1.24
N ASN A 254 -21.91 4.27 -0.66
CA ASN A 254 -23.31 3.89 -0.84
C ASN A 254 -23.87 4.09 -2.27
N SER A 255 -23.21 4.91 -3.09
CA SER A 255 -23.58 5.13 -4.50
C SER A 255 -22.56 4.54 -5.47
N LEU A 256 -21.55 3.83 -4.95
CA LEU A 256 -20.46 3.29 -5.74
C LEU A 256 -20.98 2.18 -6.66
N GLN A 257 -20.89 2.42 -7.96
CA GLN A 257 -21.22 1.44 -9.00
C GLN A 257 -20.09 1.39 -10.00
N TYR A 258 -19.63 0.19 -10.33
CA TYR A 258 -18.54 -0.05 -11.28
C TYR A 258 -18.60 -1.48 -11.83
N ASN A 259 -18.02 -1.66 -13.00
CA ASN A 259 -17.81 -2.97 -13.59
C ASN A 259 -16.32 -3.31 -13.48
N LEU A 260 -16.02 -4.43 -12.83
CA LEU A 260 -14.67 -4.99 -12.80
C LEU A 260 -14.38 -5.64 -14.17
N THR A 261 -13.44 -5.10 -14.92
CA THR A 261 -13.05 -5.66 -16.22
C THR A 261 -11.92 -6.67 -16.06
N GLU A 262 -10.97 -6.39 -15.17
CA GLU A 262 -9.84 -7.28 -14.91
C GLU A 262 -9.32 -7.13 -13.48
N LYS A 263 -8.86 -8.23 -12.87
CA LYS A 263 -8.09 -8.23 -11.61
C LYS A 263 -6.92 -9.21 -11.73
N VAL A 264 -5.70 -8.69 -11.85
CA VAL A 264 -4.47 -9.46 -12.05
C VAL A 264 -3.56 -9.36 -10.82
N TYR A 265 -3.22 -10.51 -10.24
CA TYR A 265 -2.25 -10.59 -9.15
C TYR A 265 -0.83 -10.67 -9.72
N ARG A 266 -0.22 -9.53 -10.02
CA ARG A 266 1.18 -9.47 -10.45
C ARG A 266 2.10 -9.65 -9.25
N LYS A 267 3.36 -10.02 -9.49
CA LYS A 267 4.30 -10.32 -8.40
C LYS A 267 4.46 -9.14 -7.44
N MET A 268 4.59 -7.91 -7.97
CA MET A 268 4.87 -6.69 -7.20
C MET A 268 3.63 -5.86 -6.82
N TYR A 269 2.47 -6.10 -7.41
CA TYR A 269 1.22 -5.37 -7.08
C TYR A 269 0.00 -6.13 -7.59
N VAL A 270 -1.17 -5.82 -7.05
CA VAL A 270 -2.46 -6.24 -7.63
C VAL A 270 -2.91 -5.15 -8.58
N HIS A 271 -3.18 -5.51 -9.83
CA HIS A 271 -3.69 -4.58 -10.85
C HIS A 271 -5.20 -4.81 -11.00
N ILE A 272 -5.98 -3.77 -10.79
CA ILE A 272 -7.43 -3.77 -10.90
C ILE A 272 -7.78 -2.81 -12.02
N THR A 273 -8.50 -3.31 -13.02
CA THR A 273 -9.05 -2.49 -14.11
C THR A 273 -10.56 -2.45 -13.95
N VAL A 274 -11.12 -1.24 -13.98
CA VAL A 274 -12.56 -1.01 -13.89
C VAL A 274 -13.04 -0.09 -15.00
N THR A 275 -14.33 -0.22 -15.31
CA THR A 275 -15.04 0.70 -16.19
C THR A 275 -16.35 1.15 -15.54
N LEU A 276 -16.91 2.23 -16.07
CA LEU A 276 -18.24 2.73 -15.73
C LEU A 276 -19.12 2.65 -16.97
N ASN A 277 -20.39 2.31 -16.77
CA ASN A 277 -21.37 2.52 -17.82
C ASN A 277 -21.42 4.02 -18.16
N LYS A 278 -21.22 4.37 -19.43
CA LYS A 278 -21.22 5.77 -19.91
C LYS A 278 -22.47 6.53 -19.47
N LYS A 279 -23.64 5.89 -19.45
CA LYS A 279 -24.90 6.52 -18.99
C LYS A 279 -24.88 6.83 -17.49
N ASP A 280 -24.29 5.95 -16.69
CA ASP A 280 -24.21 6.11 -15.24
C ASP A 280 -23.19 7.20 -14.88
N ALA A 281 -22.05 7.24 -15.58
CA ALA A 281 -21.07 8.33 -15.45
C ALA A 281 -21.67 9.69 -15.79
N VAL A 282 -22.44 9.77 -16.89
CA VAL A 282 -23.15 11.00 -17.30
C VAL A 282 -24.22 11.39 -16.29
N THR A 283 -24.99 10.43 -15.78
CA THR A 283 -26.03 10.69 -14.77
C THR A 283 -25.43 11.23 -13.46
N GLN A 284 -24.34 10.62 -13.00
CA GLN A 284 -23.59 11.08 -11.82
C GLN A 284 -23.09 12.52 -12.02
N LEU A 285 -22.53 12.83 -13.19
CA LEU A 285 -22.06 14.19 -13.48
C LEU A 285 -23.20 15.21 -13.57
N LEU A 286 -24.29 14.90 -14.28
CA LEU A 286 -25.44 15.80 -14.40
C LEU A 286 -26.03 16.12 -13.01
N ASN A 287 -26.02 15.15 -12.10
CA ASN A 287 -26.42 15.36 -10.71
C ASN A 287 -25.47 16.32 -9.97
N ARG A 288 -24.17 16.35 -10.30
CA ARG A 288 -23.23 17.35 -9.74
C ARG A 288 -23.50 18.75 -10.28
N LEU A 289 -23.66 18.89 -11.60
CA LEU A 289 -23.92 20.17 -12.25
C LEU A 289 -25.21 20.82 -11.71
N LYS A 290 -26.29 20.05 -11.62
CA LYS A 290 -27.57 20.51 -11.05
C LYS A 290 -27.47 20.96 -9.59
N LYS A 291 -26.48 20.50 -8.83
CA LYS A 291 -26.30 20.81 -7.41
C LYS A 291 -25.38 22.01 -7.14
N GLY A 292 -24.89 22.72 -8.17
CA GLY A 292 -24.17 24.00 -8.01
C GLY A 292 -22.82 23.90 -7.27
N LYS A 293 -22.20 22.71 -7.22
CA LYS A 293 -20.97 22.43 -6.45
C LYS A 293 -19.76 22.22 -7.36
N SER A 294 -19.39 23.26 -8.07
CA SER A 294 -18.19 23.26 -8.90
C SER A 294 -17.56 24.64 -8.92
N GLN A 295 -16.35 24.76 -8.36
CA GLN A 295 -15.44 25.87 -8.66
C GLN A 295 -14.79 25.74 -10.05
N ILE A 296 -15.10 24.65 -10.77
CA ILE A 296 -14.71 24.42 -12.17
C ILE A 296 -15.82 25.00 -13.05
N SER A 297 -15.48 25.83 -14.03
CA SER A 297 -16.48 26.45 -14.90
C SER A 297 -17.30 25.38 -15.61
N GLU A 298 -18.62 25.59 -15.74
CA GLU A 298 -19.50 24.69 -16.52
C GLU A 298 -18.92 24.39 -17.90
N SER A 299 -18.21 25.35 -18.51
CA SER A 299 -17.53 25.21 -19.80
C SER A 299 -16.40 24.17 -19.81
N GLN A 300 -15.59 24.04 -18.76
CA GLN A 300 -14.51 23.06 -18.69
C GLN A 300 -15.07 21.64 -18.53
N ILE A 301 -16.10 21.48 -17.70
CA ILE A 301 -16.82 20.21 -17.58
C ILE A 301 -17.47 19.87 -18.93
N PHE A 302 -18.16 20.82 -19.55
CA PHE A 302 -18.87 20.57 -20.80
C PHE A 302 -17.94 20.18 -21.97
N GLU A 303 -16.74 20.77 -22.09
CA GLU A 303 -15.79 20.42 -23.16
C GLU A 303 -15.09 19.07 -22.94
N THR A 304 -14.72 18.73 -21.70
CA THR A 304 -14.19 17.38 -21.38
C THR A 304 -15.25 16.31 -21.68
N PHE A 305 -16.53 16.59 -21.41
CA PHE A 305 -17.62 15.64 -21.62
C PHE A 305 -18.19 15.62 -23.04
N LYS A 306 -18.12 16.70 -23.81
CA LYS A 306 -18.43 16.68 -25.26
C LYS A 306 -17.58 15.66 -26.00
N LYS A 307 -16.30 15.52 -25.62
CA LYS A 307 -15.41 14.48 -26.17
C LYS A 307 -15.82 13.08 -25.73
N PHE A 308 -16.29 12.93 -24.49
CA PHE A 308 -16.77 11.66 -23.94
C PHE A 308 -18.10 11.18 -24.56
N LEU A 309 -19.03 12.11 -24.85
CA LEU A 309 -20.37 11.82 -25.38
C LEU A 309 -20.43 11.66 -26.91
N LYS A 310 -19.37 12.07 -27.65
CA LYS A 310 -19.31 11.97 -29.11
C LYS A 310 -18.74 10.63 -29.62
N ASN A 311 -18.23 9.78 -28.73
CA ASN A 311 -17.68 8.44 -29.01
C ASN A 311 -18.43 7.37 -28.22
#